data_AF-A0A847NI16-F1
#
_entry.id   AF-A0A847NI16-F1
#
_cell.length_a   1.000
_cell.length_b   1.000
_cell.length_c   1.000
_cell.angle_alpha   90.00
_cell.angle_beta   90.00
_cell.angle_gamma   90.00
#
_symmetry.space_group_name_H-M   'P 1'
#
loop_
_entity.id
_entity.type
_entity.pdbx_description
1 polymer ?
#
loop_
_entity_poly.entity_id
_entity_poly.type
_entity_poly.pdbx_seq_one_letter_code
_entity_poly.pdbx_strand_id
1 'polypeptide(L)'
;MKKLVSLTLIVLMIFSATLSLASFDEKVSSHWSKDYIDKEFVAYYFPYLAKDSFDRFDPTAAFDEKDFSLSLASLSMDFDMELTFDDILFSKDLTRREAVNIIGKKLIEDPTLKYEEKEIPFQDINTMDEESIELLRVLYSLGIIYGVSETSFAPDKILTQSEAIIILQRLKGVWEGMREVVFNIKGIIQSYNNQEAIVVKEEGDKLLVTITKEFPTPGYAMDINRIFRGKGEYKIQLDIVPPKADSILPQVITYKTMTIEIDKEQLIQGPPYVFTVEDKGQLIR
;
A
#
# COMPACT_ATOMS: atom_id res chain seq x y z
N MET A 1 11.28 1.40 41.48
CA MET A 1 11.70 0.19 40.74
C MET A 1 10.92 -0.01 39.44
N LYS A 2 9.57 -0.09 39.43
CA LYS A 2 8.79 -0.26 38.17
C LYS A 2 9.01 0.83 37.10
N LYS A 3 9.11 2.11 37.50
CA LYS A 3 9.37 3.23 36.56
C LYS A 3 10.80 3.25 35.97
N LEU A 4 11.81 2.81 36.74
CA LEU A 4 13.20 2.76 36.28
C LEU A 4 13.40 1.60 35.27
N VAL A 5 12.79 0.45 35.54
CA VAL A 5 12.78 -0.71 34.63
C VAL A 5 12.07 -0.39 33.32
N SER A 6 10.94 0.35 33.38
CA SER A 6 10.23 0.82 32.19
C SER A 6 11.07 1.80 31.36
N LEU A 7 11.82 2.70 32.00
CA LEU A 7 12.67 3.65 31.30
C LEU A 7 13.86 2.95 30.62
N THR A 8 14.49 1.98 31.27
CA THR A 8 15.57 1.18 30.65
C THR A 8 15.07 0.33 29.50
N LEU A 9 13.85 -0.22 29.56
CA LEU A 9 13.23 -0.96 28.45
C LEU A 9 12.96 -0.07 27.25
N ILE A 10 12.45 1.15 27.48
CA ILE A 10 12.21 2.14 26.41
C ILE A 10 13.55 2.58 25.79
N VAL A 11 14.57 2.86 26.61
CA VAL A 11 15.91 3.22 26.10
C VAL A 11 16.53 2.06 25.31
N LEU A 12 16.37 0.80 25.75
CA LEU A 12 16.84 -0.37 24.99
C LEU A 12 16.11 -0.50 23.65
N MET A 13 14.78 -0.33 23.62
CA MET A 13 14.02 -0.36 22.37
C MET A 13 14.44 0.74 21.40
N ILE A 14 14.67 1.96 21.89
CA ILE A 14 15.16 3.08 21.07
C ILE A 14 16.56 2.76 20.52
N PHE A 15 17.46 2.19 21.33
CA PHE A 15 18.80 1.79 20.88
C PHE A 15 18.74 0.71 19.79
N SER A 16 17.94 -0.33 19.98
CA SER A 16 17.73 -1.40 18.99
C SER A 16 17.15 -0.86 17.67
N ALA A 17 16.19 0.07 17.75
CA ALA A 17 15.63 0.73 16.57
C ALA A 17 16.69 1.55 15.81
N THR A 18 17.57 2.28 16.51
CA THR A 18 18.63 3.08 15.88
C THR A 18 19.72 2.24 15.20
N LEU A 19 20.08 1.08 15.76
CA LEU A 19 21.02 0.13 15.14
C LEU A 19 20.41 -0.52 13.87
N SER A 20 19.12 -0.85 13.93
CA SER A 20 18.36 -1.33 12.78
C SER A 20 18.18 -0.25 11.69
N LEU A 21 18.15 1.03 12.05
CA LEU A 21 18.16 2.16 11.10
C LEU A 21 19.50 2.28 10.39
N ALA A 22 20.60 2.30 11.14
CA ALA A 22 21.94 2.48 10.56
C ALA A 22 22.34 1.36 9.57
N SER A 23 22.02 0.11 9.89
CA SER A 23 22.39 -1.07 9.07
C SER A 23 21.71 -1.13 7.71
N PHE A 24 20.41 -0.79 7.63
CA PHE A 24 19.71 -0.71 6.36
C PHE A 24 20.25 0.43 5.48
N ASP A 25 20.33 1.64 6.05
CA ASP A 25 20.75 2.83 5.34
C ASP A 25 22.19 2.69 4.81
N GLU A 26 23.07 2.03 5.57
CA GLU A 26 24.43 1.72 5.14
C GLU A 26 24.45 0.83 3.89
N LYS A 27 23.66 -0.25 3.88
CA LYS A 27 23.58 -1.22 2.76
C LYS A 27 23.09 -0.60 1.45
N VAL A 28 22.25 0.43 1.51
CA VAL A 28 21.76 1.14 0.30
C VAL A 28 22.47 2.46 0.03
N SER A 29 23.31 2.95 0.94
CA SER A 29 23.84 4.32 0.94
C SER A 29 24.49 4.77 -0.38
N SER A 30 25.18 3.85 -1.08
CA SER A 30 25.85 4.08 -2.37
C SER A 30 25.22 3.30 -3.53
N HIS A 31 24.05 2.70 -3.32
CA HIS A 31 23.36 1.90 -4.31
C HIS A 31 22.32 2.74 -5.06
N TRP A 32 22.10 2.47 -6.35
CA TRP A 32 21.14 3.22 -7.17
C TRP A 32 19.70 3.14 -6.65
N SER A 33 19.39 2.09 -5.88
CA SER A 33 18.06 1.84 -5.32
C SER A 33 17.76 2.64 -4.05
N LYS A 34 18.70 3.43 -3.52
CA LYS A 34 18.57 4.14 -2.23
C LYS A 34 17.27 4.92 -2.11
N ASP A 35 16.95 5.70 -3.14
CA ASP A 35 15.77 6.57 -3.15
C ASP A 35 14.49 5.85 -3.61
N TYR A 36 14.60 4.55 -3.92
CA TYR A 36 13.52 3.74 -4.46
C TYR A 36 13.04 2.65 -3.51
N ILE A 37 13.80 2.33 -2.45
CA ILE A 37 13.41 1.29 -1.49
C ILE A 37 12.97 1.94 -0.19
N ASP A 38 11.77 1.57 0.23
CA ASP A 38 11.20 1.95 1.51
C ASP A 38 11.56 0.91 2.57
N LYS A 39 12.21 1.37 3.64
CA LYS A 39 12.69 0.50 4.73
C LYS A 39 11.55 -0.25 5.43
N GLU A 40 10.43 0.42 5.65
CA GLU A 40 9.28 -0.12 6.38
C GLU A 40 8.59 -1.19 5.54
N PHE A 41 8.51 -0.98 4.23
CA PHE A 41 8.07 -1.97 3.27
C PHE A 41 8.96 -3.23 3.29
N VAL A 42 10.29 -3.08 3.29
CA VAL A 42 11.20 -4.23 3.42
C VAL A 42 11.00 -4.94 4.76
N ALA A 43 10.90 -4.19 5.86
CA ALA A 43 10.68 -4.77 7.18
C ALA A 43 9.38 -5.59 7.28
N TYR A 44 8.32 -5.11 6.60
CA TYR A 44 7.00 -5.73 6.66
C TYR A 44 6.84 -6.90 5.70
N TYR A 45 7.15 -6.71 4.41
CA TYR A 45 6.91 -7.73 3.37
C TYR A 45 8.11 -8.66 3.12
N PHE A 46 9.31 -8.30 3.60
CA PHE A 46 10.53 -9.10 3.46
C PHE A 46 11.16 -9.36 4.85
N PRO A 47 10.41 -9.92 5.81
CA PRO A 47 10.86 -10.05 7.19
C PRO A 47 12.13 -10.90 7.34
N TYR A 48 12.38 -11.82 6.40
CA TYR A 48 13.59 -12.63 6.35
C TYR A 48 14.83 -11.85 5.91
N LEU A 49 14.69 -10.76 5.13
CA LEU A 49 15.76 -9.82 4.84
C LEU A 49 15.99 -8.86 5.99
N ALA A 50 14.92 -8.43 6.67
CA ALA A 50 14.98 -7.46 7.77
C ALA A 50 15.45 -8.04 9.11
N LYS A 51 15.44 -9.38 9.24
CA LYS A 51 15.90 -10.08 10.42
C LYS A 51 17.33 -9.69 10.78
N ASP A 52 17.61 -9.63 12.09
CA ASP A 52 18.94 -9.35 12.64
C ASP A 52 19.50 -8.02 12.10
N SER A 53 18.68 -6.96 12.12
CA SER A 53 19.07 -5.63 11.62
C SER A 53 19.49 -5.64 10.14
N PHE A 54 18.66 -6.26 9.29
CA PHE A 54 18.88 -6.31 7.85
C PHE A 54 20.17 -7.03 7.41
N ASP A 55 20.77 -7.88 8.25
CA ASP A 55 22.04 -8.55 7.96
C ASP A 55 22.04 -9.29 6.62
N ARG A 56 20.91 -9.92 6.27
CA ARG A 56 20.70 -10.70 5.04
C ARG A 56 20.34 -9.87 3.81
N PHE A 57 20.00 -8.60 3.99
CA PHE A 57 19.70 -7.72 2.89
C PHE A 57 21.00 -7.35 2.16
N ASP A 58 21.07 -7.67 0.88
CA ASP A 58 22.12 -7.21 -0.03
C ASP A 58 21.41 -6.77 -1.32
N PRO A 59 21.36 -5.46 -1.63
CA PRO A 59 20.60 -4.96 -2.76
C PRO A 59 21.08 -5.49 -4.12
N THR A 60 22.30 -6.03 -4.20
CA THR A 60 22.90 -6.57 -5.42
C THR A 60 22.84 -8.10 -5.54
N ALA A 61 22.56 -8.79 -4.43
CA ALA A 61 22.49 -10.25 -4.44
C ALA A 61 21.31 -10.75 -5.28
N ALA A 62 21.47 -11.93 -5.87
CA ALA A 62 20.38 -12.65 -6.53
C ALA A 62 19.22 -12.87 -5.56
N PHE A 63 18.01 -12.85 -6.10
CA PHE A 63 16.79 -13.08 -5.34
C PHE A 63 16.12 -14.38 -5.78
N ASP A 64 15.72 -15.20 -4.81
CA ASP A 64 15.14 -16.50 -5.11
C ASP A 64 13.62 -16.44 -5.26
N GLU A 65 13.11 -17.34 -6.11
CA GLU A 65 11.68 -17.42 -6.45
C GLU A 65 10.79 -17.71 -5.24
N LYS A 66 11.28 -18.48 -4.27
CA LYS A 66 10.52 -18.85 -3.07
C LYS A 66 10.34 -17.63 -2.17
N ASP A 67 11.40 -16.92 -1.87
CA ASP A 67 11.36 -15.71 -1.04
C ASP A 67 10.54 -14.61 -1.72
N PHE A 68 10.66 -14.45 -3.04
CA PHE A 68 9.79 -13.58 -3.82
C PHE A 68 8.31 -13.95 -3.69
N SER A 69 7.98 -15.23 -3.85
CA SER A 69 6.62 -15.74 -3.74
C SER A 69 6.05 -15.52 -2.33
N LEU A 70 6.86 -15.72 -1.29
CA LEU A 70 6.46 -15.46 0.10
C LEU A 70 6.17 -13.97 0.34
N SER A 71 7.02 -13.07 -0.18
CA SER A 71 6.79 -11.63 -0.08
C SER A 71 5.57 -11.17 -0.87
N LEU A 72 5.37 -11.72 -2.07
CA LEU A 72 4.16 -11.49 -2.86
C LEU A 72 2.91 -12.02 -2.15
N ALA A 73 2.99 -13.14 -1.44
CA ALA A 73 1.91 -13.67 -0.61
C ALA A 73 1.57 -12.71 0.53
N SER A 74 2.58 -12.30 1.29
CA SER A 74 2.39 -11.34 2.37
C SER A 74 1.76 -10.05 1.87
N LEU A 75 2.21 -9.55 0.71
CA LEU A 75 1.62 -8.38 0.08
C LEU A 75 0.17 -8.65 -0.33
N SER A 76 -0.11 -9.75 -1.02
CA SER A 76 -1.46 -10.08 -1.49
C SER A 76 -2.47 -10.22 -0.36
N MET A 77 -2.06 -10.73 0.80
CA MET A 77 -2.91 -10.84 1.99
C MET A 77 -3.41 -9.47 2.50
N ASP A 78 -2.57 -8.43 2.49
CA ASP A 78 -2.99 -7.06 2.84
C ASP A 78 -3.98 -6.45 1.82
N PHE A 79 -4.08 -7.09 0.65
CA PHE A 79 -4.94 -6.69 -0.45
C PHE A 79 -6.16 -7.59 -0.63
N ASP A 80 -6.40 -8.50 0.32
CA ASP A 80 -7.48 -9.49 0.30
C ASP A 80 -7.47 -10.35 -0.97
N MET A 81 -6.30 -10.55 -1.57
CA MET A 81 -6.16 -11.38 -2.75
C MET A 81 -5.69 -12.79 -2.37
N GLU A 82 -6.45 -13.79 -2.78
CA GLU A 82 -6.07 -15.19 -2.59
C GLU A 82 -4.96 -15.56 -3.58
N LEU A 83 -3.88 -16.17 -3.07
CA LEU A 83 -2.86 -16.79 -3.90
C LEU A 83 -2.92 -18.30 -3.76
N THR A 84 -3.11 -18.98 -4.88
CA THR A 84 -2.89 -20.42 -5.02
C THR A 84 -1.46 -20.63 -5.50
N PHE A 85 -0.58 -21.01 -4.59
CA PHE A 85 0.77 -21.45 -4.95
C PHE A 85 0.72 -22.95 -5.22
N ASP A 86 0.25 -23.33 -6.40
CA ASP A 86 0.18 -24.75 -6.76
C ASP A 86 1.58 -25.37 -6.92
N ASP A 87 2.61 -24.52 -7.10
CA ASP A 87 3.93 -24.94 -7.56
C ASP A 87 5.05 -24.06 -6.92
N ILE A 88 5.26 -24.07 -5.59
CA ILE A 88 6.52 -23.57 -5.00
C ILE A 88 7.61 -24.62 -5.24
N LEU A 89 8.03 -24.73 -6.50
CA LEU A 89 8.99 -25.73 -6.96
C LEU A 89 10.40 -25.14 -6.91
N PHE A 90 11.07 -25.42 -5.80
CA PHE A 90 12.51 -25.31 -5.58
C PHE A 90 13.07 -23.88 -5.43
N SER A 91 14.03 -23.75 -4.51
CA SER A 91 14.82 -22.53 -4.34
C SER A 91 15.78 -22.41 -5.52
N LYS A 92 15.46 -21.51 -6.44
CA LYS A 92 16.32 -21.09 -7.54
C LYS A 92 16.27 -19.57 -7.69
N ASP A 93 17.29 -19.03 -8.33
CA ASP A 93 17.34 -17.62 -8.68
C ASP A 93 16.21 -17.26 -9.66
N LEU A 94 15.51 -16.16 -9.38
CA LEU A 94 14.37 -15.69 -10.14
C LEU A 94 14.83 -14.82 -11.32
N THR A 95 14.42 -15.17 -12.53
CA THR A 95 14.62 -14.31 -13.71
C THR A 95 13.58 -13.20 -13.80
N ARG A 96 13.89 -12.14 -14.55
CA ARG A 96 12.95 -11.05 -14.84
C ARG A 96 11.70 -11.53 -15.56
N ARG A 97 11.84 -12.48 -16.49
CA ARG A 97 10.72 -13.15 -17.18
C ARG A 97 9.80 -13.88 -16.20
N GLU A 98 10.36 -14.62 -15.25
CA GLU A 98 9.56 -15.37 -14.27
C GLU A 98 8.80 -14.43 -13.33
N ALA A 99 9.41 -13.34 -12.88
CA ALA A 99 8.69 -12.32 -12.10
C ALA A 99 7.54 -11.68 -12.88
N VAL A 100 7.72 -11.43 -14.18
CA VAL A 100 6.64 -10.97 -15.07
C VAL A 100 5.49 -11.98 -15.09
N ASN A 101 5.81 -13.26 -15.23
CA ASN A 101 4.78 -14.29 -15.33
C ASN A 101 4.02 -14.47 -14.00
N ILE A 102 4.74 -14.46 -12.88
CA ILE A 102 4.13 -14.59 -11.54
C ILE A 102 3.20 -13.40 -11.26
N ILE A 103 3.67 -12.16 -11.43
CA ILE A 103 2.86 -10.97 -11.11
C ILE A 103 1.77 -10.78 -12.17
N GLY A 104 2.12 -10.89 -13.44
CA GLY A 104 1.24 -10.60 -14.56
C GLY A 104 0.01 -11.49 -14.56
N LYS A 105 0.19 -12.81 -14.40
CA LYS A 105 -0.93 -13.77 -14.29
C LYS A 105 -1.87 -13.38 -13.17
N LYS A 106 -1.33 -13.01 -12.01
CA LYS A 106 -2.16 -12.61 -10.88
C LYS A 106 -2.95 -11.34 -11.14
N LEU A 107 -2.35 -10.39 -11.84
CA LEU A 107 -2.95 -9.09 -12.08
C LEU A 107 -4.10 -9.18 -13.07
N ILE A 108 -3.94 -9.95 -14.16
CA ILE A 108 -4.96 -10.10 -15.20
C ILE A 108 -6.18 -10.92 -14.75
N GLU A 109 -6.06 -11.68 -13.66
CA GLU A 109 -7.20 -12.37 -13.02
C GLU A 109 -8.16 -11.38 -12.34
N ASP A 110 -7.70 -10.17 -12.00
CA ASP A 110 -8.56 -9.17 -11.36
C ASP A 110 -9.45 -8.49 -12.43
N PRO A 111 -10.78 -8.73 -12.42
CA PRO A 111 -11.69 -8.16 -13.41
C PRO A 111 -11.82 -6.63 -13.29
N THR A 112 -11.27 -6.03 -12.23
CA THR A 112 -11.28 -4.60 -11.95
C THR A 112 -10.01 -3.91 -12.47
N LEU A 113 -9.03 -4.69 -12.96
CA LEU A 113 -7.84 -4.16 -13.58
C LEU A 113 -8.21 -3.32 -14.82
N LYS A 114 -7.76 -2.06 -14.80
CA LYS A 114 -7.82 -1.16 -15.96
C LYS A 114 -6.40 -0.76 -16.32
N TYR A 115 -6.03 -0.96 -17.57
CA TYR A 115 -4.76 -0.50 -18.11
C TYR A 115 -4.94 -0.03 -19.55
N GLU A 116 -4.09 0.89 -19.97
CA GLU A 116 -4.00 1.29 -21.37
C GLU A 116 -2.91 0.45 -22.04
N GLU A 117 -3.24 -0.17 -23.16
CA GLU A 117 -2.23 -0.84 -23.96
C GLU A 117 -1.17 0.16 -24.41
N LYS A 118 0.10 -0.17 -24.15
CA LYS A 118 1.25 0.61 -24.61
C LYS A 118 2.15 -0.29 -25.45
N GLU A 119 2.74 0.30 -26.49
CA GLU A 119 3.87 -0.33 -27.14
C GLU A 119 5.04 -0.39 -26.16
N ILE A 120 5.70 -1.56 -26.11
CA ILE A 120 6.90 -1.76 -25.30
C ILE A 120 8.14 -1.60 -26.19
N PRO A 121 9.17 -0.87 -25.77
CA PRO A 121 10.32 -0.52 -26.62
C PRO A 121 11.41 -1.60 -26.68
N PHE A 122 11.16 -2.78 -26.09
CA PHE A 122 12.20 -3.78 -25.85
C PHE A 122 12.44 -4.67 -27.07
N GLN A 123 13.70 -4.77 -27.49
CA GLN A 123 14.09 -5.52 -28.70
C GLN A 123 14.48 -6.98 -28.40
N ASP A 124 14.79 -7.28 -27.14
CA ASP A 124 15.34 -8.56 -26.65
C ASP A 124 14.29 -9.48 -26.02
N ILE A 125 13.00 -9.18 -26.19
CA ILE A 125 11.86 -9.97 -25.67
C ILE A 125 11.43 -11.08 -26.62
N ASN A 126 12.04 -11.18 -27.80
CA ASN A 126 11.77 -12.24 -28.79
C ASN A 126 12.15 -13.64 -28.28
N THR A 127 12.86 -13.75 -27.15
CA THR A 127 13.14 -15.01 -26.46
C THR A 127 12.00 -15.46 -25.55
N MET A 128 10.99 -14.61 -25.32
CA MET A 128 9.79 -14.89 -24.52
C MET A 128 8.66 -15.41 -25.41
N ASP A 129 7.77 -16.22 -24.83
CA ASP A 129 6.50 -16.60 -25.46
C ASP A 129 5.50 -15.42 -25.48
N GLU A 130 4.48 -15.52 -26.34
CA GLU A 130 3.48 -14.48 -26.56
C GLU A 130 2.71 -14.11 -25.29
N GLU A 131 2.34 -15.09 -24.46
CA GLU A 131 1.67 -14.85 -23.17
C GLU A 131 2.56 -14.00 -22.26
N SER A 132 3.82 -14.38 -22.09
CA SER A 132 4.78 -13.64 -21.27
C SER A 132 5.03 -12.21 -21.79
N ILE A 133 5.01 -12.00 -23.11
CA ILE A 133 5.15 -10.66 -23.72
C ILE A 133 3.93 -9.79 -23.41
N GLU A 134 2.72 -10.34 -23.47
CA GLU A 134 1.52 -9.57 -23.12
C GLU A 134 1.45 -9.27 -21.63
N LEU A 135 1.87 -10.20 -20.76
CA LEU A 135 2.02 -9.92 -19.33
C LEU A 135 3.05 -8.79 -19.08
N LEU A 136 4.19 -8.82 -19.78
CA LEU A 136 5.18 -7.75 -19.70
C LEU A 136 4.58 -6.40 -20.13
N ARG A 137 3.77 -6.38 -21.19
CA ARG A 137 3.09 -5.17 -21.67
C ARG A 137 2.19 -4.57 -20.60
N VAL A 138 1.39 -5.40 -19.93
CA VAL A 138 0.53 -4.97 -18.81
C VAL A 138 1.35 -4.40 -17.66
N LEU A 139 2.39 -5.12 -17.21
CA LEU A 139 3.20 -4.65 -16.09
C LEU A 139 3.99 -3.37 -16.42
N TYR A 140 4.42 -3.23 -17.67
CA TYR A 140 5.07 -2.00 -18.16
C TYR A 140 4.09 -0.83 -18.23
N SER A 141 2.87 -1.04 -18.73
CA SER A 141 1.88 0.03 -18.87
C SER A 141 1.44 0.61 -17.52
N LEU A 142 1.38 -0.25 -16.51
CA LEU A 142 1.09 0.07 -15.11
C LEU A 142 2.30 0.60 -14.33
N GLY A 143 3.49 0.65 -14.95
CA GLY A 143 4.71 1.13 -14.31
C GLY A 143 5.25 0.22 -13.20
N ILE A 144 4.85 -1.06 -13.18
CA ILE A 144 5.33 -2.05 -12.20
C ILE A 144 6.78 -2.45 -12.52
N ILE A 145 7.05 -2.69 -13.81
CA ILE A 145 8.38 -3.11 -14.28
C ILE A 145 8.84 -2.25 -15.47
N TYR A 146 10.14 -1.93 -15.49
CA TYR A 146 10.78 -1.20 -16.59
C TYR A 146 11.93 -2.03 -17.15
N GLY A 147 12.44 -1.66 -18.33
CA GLY A 147 13.64 -2.27 -18.90
C GLY A 147 14.90 -1.99 -18.07
N VAL A 148 15.95 -2.76 -18.35
CA VAL A 148 17.30 -2.47 -17.82
C VAL A 148 17.97 -1.33 -18.59
N SER A 149 17.42 -0.98 -19.75
CA SER A 149 17.72 0.23 -20.53
C SER A 149 16.47 0.66 -21.30
N GLU A 150 16.57 1.73 -22.09
CA GLU A 150 15.46 2.22 -22.92
C GLU A 150 14.95 1.19 -23.94
N THR A 151 15.81 0.27 -24.41
CA THR A 151 15.47 -0.67 -25.50
C THR A 151 15.69 -2.14 -25.14
N SER A 152 16.07 -2.47 -23.90
CA SER A 152 16.32 -3.84 -23.46
C SER A 152 15.65 -4.13 -22.12
N PHE A 153 14.94 -5.27 -22.07
CA PHE A 153 14.30 -5.80 -20.88
C PHE A 153 15.17 -6.80 -20.12
N ALA A 154 16.04 -7.54 -20.83
CA ALA A 154 16.88 -8.63 -20.33
C ALA A 154 16.07 -9.74 -19.63
N PRO A 155 15.24 -10.50 -20.35
CA PRO A 155 14.29 -11.46 -19.75
C PRO A 155 14.95 -12.55 -18.90
N ASP A 156 16.13 -13.02 -19.31
CA ASP A 156 16.84 -14.12 -18.64
C ASP A 156 17.83 -13.65 -17.56
N LYS A 157 17.90 -12.33 -17.33
CA LYS A 157 18.72 -11.78 -16.23
C LYS A 157 18.06 -12.16 -14.90
N ILE A 158 18.89 -12.63 -13.97
CA ILE A 158 18.51 -12.82 -12.56
C ILE A 158 18.15 -11.48 -11.91
N LEU A 159 17.03 -11.45 -11.19
CA LEU A 159 16.62 -10.32 -10.38
C LEU A 159 17.52 -10.20 -9.15
N THR A 160 17.94 -8.97 -8.87
CA THR A 160 18.56 -8.62 -7.60
C THR A 160 17.50 -8.39 -6.52
N GLN A 161 17.89 -8.48 -5.24
CA GLN A 161 16.97 -8.19 -4.12
C GLN A 161 16.33 -6.80 -4.26
N SER A 162 17.13 -5.79 -4.64
CA SER A 162 16.62 -4.42 -4.83
C SER A 162 15.58 -4.31 -5.94
N GLU A 163 15.82 -4.96 -7.09
CA GLU A 163 14.86 -4.98 -8.20
C GLU A 163 13.54 -5.67 -7.79
N ALA A 164 13.62 -6.80 -7.09
CA ALA A 164 12.45 -7.52 -6.60
C ALA A 164 11.61 -6.68 -5.62
N ILE A 165 12.26 -6.03 -4.66
CA ILE A 165 11.61 -5.14 -3.68
C ILE A 165 10.91 -3.98 -4.41
N ILE A 166 11.59 -3.31 -5.34
CA ILE A 166 11.02 -2.19 -6.08
C ILE A 166 9.81 -2.62 -6.91
N ILE A 167 9.88 -3.79 -7.56
CA ILE A 167 8.75 -4.34 -8.31
C ILE A 167 7.55 -4.54 -7.39
N LEU A 168 7.73 -5.16 -6.21
CA LEU A 168 6.62 -5.38 -5.27
C LEU A 168 6.10 -4.07 -4.64
N GLN A 169 6.96 -3.07 -4.41
CA GLN A 169 6.50 -1.73 -3.97
C GLN A 169 5.60 -1.06 -5.01
N ARG A 170 5.97 -1.16 -6.29
CA ARG A 170 5.17 -0.58 -7.38
C ARG A 170 3.86 -1.35 -7.55
N LEU A 171 3.91 -2.68 -7.45
CA LEU A 171 2.71 -3.51 -7.44
C LEU A 171 1.76 -3.11 -6.32
N LYS A 172 2.29 -2.89 -5.10
CA LYS A 172 1.51 -2.35 -3.98
C LYS A 172 0.81 -1.04 -4.36
N GLY A 173 1.54 -0.10 -4.96
CA GLY A 173 0.98 1.19 -5.40
C GLY A 173 -0.14 1.03 -6.43
N VAL A 174 0.01 0.11 -7.39
CA VAL A 174 -1.05 -0.20 -8.37
C VAL A 174 -2.27 -0.77 -7.68
N TRP A 175 -2.11 -1.75 -6.78
CA TRP A 175 -3.24 -2.31 -6.04
C TRP A 175 -3.89 -1.31 -5.08
N GLU A 176 -3.14 -0.34 -4.55
CA GLU A 176 -3.72 0.75 -3.75
C GLU A 176 -4.64 1.60 -4.64
N GLY A 177 -4.13 2.04 -5.80
CA GLY A 177 -4.92 2.82 -6.76
C GLY A 177 -6.16 2.08 -7.28
N MET A 178 -6.06 0.77 -7.54
CA MET A 178 -7.19 -0.07 -7.98
C MET A 178 -8.32 -0.15 -6.92
N ARG A 179 -8.01 0.09 -5.65
CA ARG A 179 -8.98 0.03 -4.55
C ARG A 179 -9.54 1.40 -4.20
N GLU A 180 -8.95 2.50 -4.67
CA GLU A 180 -9.43 3.84 -4.36
C GLU A 180 -10.80 4.11 -4.99
N VAL A 181 -11.67 4.73 -4.20
CA VAL A 181 -13.02 5.11 -4.60
C VAL A 181 -13.04 6.61 -4.79
N VAL A 182 -13.45 7.05 -5.98
CA VAL A 182 -13.64 8.48 -6.26
C VAL A 182 -14.92 8.97 -5.57
N PHE A 183 -14.84 10.12 -4.92
CA PHE A 183 -15.96 10.73 -4.20
C PHE A 183 -15.93 12.26 -4.32
N ASN A 184 -17.08 12.89 -4.06
CA ASN A 184 -17.22 14.34 -3.98
C ASN A 184 -17.74 14.75 -2.60
N ILE A 185 -17.11 15.74 -1.97
CA ILE A 185 -17.60 16.30 -0.71
C ILE A 185 -18.76 17.25 -1.00
N LYS A 186 -19.92 17.01 -0.39
CA LYS A 186 -21.13 17.85 -0.53
C LYS A 186 -21.17 18.97 0.49
N GLY A 187 -20.64 18.72 1.67
CA GLY A 187 -20.59 19.72 2.73
C GLY A 187 -20.10 19.14 4.04
N ILE A 188 -19.66 20.05 4.91
CA ILE A 188 -19.27 19.76 6.28
C ILE A 188 -19.94 20.76 7.20
N ILE A 189 -20.56 20.27 8.27
CA ILE A 189 -21.20 21.09 9.30
C ILE A 189 -20.68 20.72 10.68
N GLN A 190 -20.70 21.67 11.60
CA GLN A 190 -20.39 21.44 13.01
C GLN A 190 -21.68 21.53 13.83
N SER A 191 -21.83 20.65 14.82
CA SER A 191 -22.94 20.66 15.78
C SER A 191 -22.45 20.34 17.20
N TYR A 192 -23.32 20.56 18.18
CA TYR A 192 -23.04 20.33 19.61
C TYR A 192 -23.94 19.26 20.23
N ASN A 193 -24.82 18.66 19.43
CA ASN A 193 -25.77 17.64 19.85
C ASN A 193 -25.94 16.63 18.72
N ASN A 194 -25.09 15.60 18.72
CA ASN A 194 -25.11 14.52 17.75
C ASN A 194 -24.43 13.28 18.36
N GLN A 195 -24.26 12.21 17.59
CA GLN A 195 -23.52 11.01 17.97
C GLN A 195 -22.63 10.55 16.82
N GLU A 196 -21.52 9.87 17.13
CA GLU A 196 -20.69 9.26 16.08
C GLU A 196 -21.49 8.24 15.28
N ALA A 197 -21.48 8.38 13.96
CA ALA A 197 -22.26 7.53 13.08
C ALA A 197 -21.73 7.62 11.64
N ILE A 198 -21.94 6.54 10.90
CA ILE A 198 -21.87 6.53 9.44
C ILE A 198 -23.26 6.15 8.93
N VAL A 199 -23.87 7.03 8.15
CA VAL A 199 -25.20 6.83 7.56
C VAL A 199 -25.04 6.76 6.05
N VAL A 200 -25.49 5.66 5.48
CA VAL A 200 -25.45 5.41 4.03
C VAL A 200 -26.86 5.53 3.47
N LYS A 201 -27.04 6.34 2.43
CA LYS A 201 -28.32 6.54 1.74
C LYS A 201 -28.12 6.40 0.24
N GLU A 202 -28.90 5.54 -0.39
CA GLU A 202 -28.95 5.43 -1.84
C GLU A 202 -29.83 6.53 -2.45
N GLU A 203 -29.31 7.21 -3.46
CA GLU A 203 -30.04 8.21 -4.25
C GLU A 203 -29.82 7.96 -5.74
N GLY A 204 -30.70 7.17 -6.35
CA GLY A 204 -30.60 6.82 -7.77
C GLY A 204 -29.32 6.03 -8.09
N ASP A 205 -28.50 6.58 -8.97
CA ASP A 205 -27.17 6.09 -9.39
C ASP A 205 -26.05 6.47 -8.42
N LYS A 206 -26.36 7.20 -7.35
CA LYS A 206 -25.41 7.70 -6.37
C LYS A 206 -25.63 7.13 -4.98
N LEU A 207 -24.58 7.19 -4.19
CA LEU A 207 -24.56 6.85 -2.77
C LEU A 207 -24.12 8.08 -1.97
N LEU A 208 -24.97 8.50 -1.04
CA LEU A 208 -24.61 9.50 -0.04
C LEU A 208 -24.11 8.81 1.22
N VAL A 209 -22.88 9.11 1.62
CA VAL A 209 -22.29 8.62 2.86
C VAL A 209 -22.10 9.82 3.79
N THR A 210 -22.75 9.78 4.94
CA THR A 210 -22.69 10.86 5.95
C THR A 210 -21.93 10.36 7.16
N ILE A 211 -20.78 10.97 7.42
CA ILE A 211 -19.83 10.60 8.46
C ILE A 211 -19.91 11.65 9.56
N THR A 212 -20.22 11.25 10.79
CA THR A 212 -20.19 12.11 11.97
C THR A 212 -19.08 11.65 12.90
N LYS A 213 -18.11 12.54 13.18
CA LYS A 213 -16.99 12.30 14.11
C LYS A 213 -17.08 13.24 15.30
N GLU A 214 -16.82 12.70 16.49
CA GLU A 214 -16.77 13.46 17.74
C GLU A 214 -15.37 14.06 17.95
N PHE A 215 -15.32 15.29 18.45
CA PHE A 215 -14.11 16.00 18.84
C PHE A 215 -14.26 16.56 20.26
N PRO A 216 -13.18 16.51 21.07
CA PRO A 216 -13.24 16.93 22.48
C PRO A 216 -13.48 18.43 22.66
N THR A 217 -13.10 19.23 21.67
CA THR A 217 -13.30 20.70 21.64
C THR A 217 -13.62 21.16 20.22
N PRO A 218 -14.15 22.39 20.04
CA PRO A 218 -14.19 23.03 18.72
C PRO A 218 -12.77 23.24 18.16
N GLY A 219 -12.67 23.56 16.87
CA GLY A 219 -11.43 24.00 16.23
C GLY A 219 -10.63 22.92 15.49
N TYR A 220 -11.04 21.65 15.58
CA TYR A 220 -10.50 20.60 14.70
C TYR A 220 -10.89 20.85 13.24
N ALA A 221 -10.00 20.58 12.29
CA ALA A 221 -10.37 20.37 10.89
C ALA A 221 -10.60 18.87 10.66
N MET A 222 -11.54 18.56 9.77
CA MET A 222 -11.84 17.19 9.36
C MET A 222 -12.03 17.19 7.85
N ASP A 223 -11.28 16.33 7.17
CA ASP A 223 -11.39 16.04 5.75
C ASP A 223 -11.29 14.52 5.53
N ILE A 224 -11.38 14.08 4.27
CA ILE A 224 -11.12 12.69 3.88
C ILE A 224 -9.86 12.66 3.02
N ASN A 225 -8.85 11.93 3.48
CA ASN A 225 -7.63 11.69 2.71
C ASN A 225 -7.94 10.79 1.50
N ARG A 226 -8.60 9.66 1.75
CA ARG A 226 -9.02 8.72 0.70
C ARG A 226 -10.10 7.77 1.20
N ILE A 227 -10.78 7.14 0.24
CA ILE A 227 -11.69 6.02 0.47
C ILE A 227 -11.17 4.86 -0.36
N PHE A 228 -11.11 3.67 0.21
CA PHE A 228 -10.64 2.50 -0.51
C PHE A 228 -11.41 1.24 -0.14
N ARG A 229 -11.50 0.32 -1.09
CA ARG A 229 -12.16 -0.97 -0.95
C ARG A 229 -11.36 -1.89 -0.02
N GLY A 230 -12.03 -2.48 0.96
CA GLY A 230 -11.55 -3.60 1.78
C GLY A 230 -12.42 -4.85 1.62
N LYS A 231 -12.23 -5.85 2.49
CA LYS A 231 -13.01 -7.09 2.48
C LYS A 231 -14.49 -6.88 2.88
N GLY A 232 -15.37 -6.75 1.88
CA GLY A 232 -16.81 -6.60 2.10
C GLY A 232 -17.22 -5.25 2.69
N GLU A 233 -16.30 -4.27 2.70
CA GLU A 233 -16.54 -2.91 3.17
C GLU A 233 -15.69 -1.90 2.38
N TYR A 234 -16.00 -0.62 2.57
CA TYR A 234 -15.21 0.52 2.12
C TYR A 234 -14.63 1.25 3.34
N LYS A 235 -13.32 1.44 3.36
CA LYS A 235 -12.60 2.09 4.45
C LYS A 235 -12.40 3.57 4.12
N ILE A 236 -12.75 4.42 5.06
CA ILE A 236 -12.61 5.87 4.98
C ILE A 236 -11.43 6.28 5.85
N GLN A 237 -10.40 6.86 5.23
CA GLN A 237 -9.28 7.43 5.95
C GLN A 237 -9.51 8.93 6.13
N LEU A 238 -9.81 9.35 7.37
CA LEU A 238 -10.00 10.77 7.69
C LEU A 238 -8.65 11.50 7.79
N ASP A 239 -8.63 12.76 7.38
CA ASP A 239 -7.57 13.71 7.69
C ASP A 239 -8.07 14.66 8.79
N ILE A 240 -7.43 14.61 9.95
CA ILE A 240 -7.85 15.35 11.14
C ILE A 240 -6.70 16.21 11.61
N VAL A 241 -6.91 17.52 11.59
CA VAL A 241 -5.94 18.51 12.08
C VAL A 241 -6.46 19.09 13.40
N PRO A 242 -5.75 18.91 14.52
CA PRO A 242 -6.14 19.52 15.78
C PRO A 242 -6.03 21.05 15.72
N PRO A 243 -6.76 21.78 16.58
CA PRO A 243 -6.55 23.21 16.72
C PRO A 243 -5.13 23.51 17.22
N LYS A 244 -4.67 24.76 17.04
CA LYS A 244 -3.35 25.18 17.54
C LYS A 244 -3.29 25.00 19.06
N ALA A 245 -2.15 24.53 19.58
CA ALA A 245 -1.99 24.19 20.99
C ALA A 245 -2.23 25.36 21.97
N ASP A 246 -2.06 26.60 21.52
CA ASP A 246 -2.28 27.83 22.26
C ASP A 246 -3.70 28.42 22.10
N SER A 247 -4.58 27.72 21.38
CA SER A 247 -5.96 28.17 21.15
C SER A 247 -6.77 28.09 22.46
N ILE A 248 -7.39 29.21 22.84
CA ILE A 248 -8.37 29.25 23.93
C ILE A 248 -9.71 28.79 23.34
N LEU A 249 -10.12 27.57 23.70
CA LEU A 249 -11.31 26.92 23.16
C LEU A 249 -12.33 26.61 24.26
N PRO A 250 -13.65 26.70 23.96
CA PRO A 250 -14.68 26.18 24.83
C PRO A 250 -14.45 24.70 25.14
N GLN A 251 -14.61 24.32 26.42
CA GLN A 251 -14.51 22.93 26.88
C GLN A 251 -15.82 22.19 26.66
N VAL A 252 -16.22 22.07 25.40
CA VAL A 252 -17.46 21.39 24.98
C VAL A 252 -17.16 20.44 23.83
N ILE A 253 -17.77 19.27 23.87
CA ILE A 253 -17.71 18.30 22.78
C ILE A 253 -18.38 18.90 21.54
N THR A 254 -17.77 18.65 20.38
CA THR A 254 -18.35 19.02 19.09
C THR A 254 -18.39 17.84 18.15
N TYR A 255 -19.33 17.86 17.22
CA TYR A 255 -19.45 16.85 16.19
C TYR A 255 -19.28 17.52 14.84
N LYS A 256 -18.43 16.96 13.99
CA LYS A 256 -18.41 17.33 12.57
C LYS A 256 -19.08 16.26 11.75
N THR A 257 -20.05 16.68 10.95
CA THR A 257 -20.79 15.83 10.04
C THR A 257 -20.42 16.22 8.63
N MET A 258 -19.80 15.30 7.89
CA MET A 258 -19.48 15.44 6.47
C MET A 258 -20.38 14.53 5.66
N THR A 259 -20.94 15.04 4.57
CA THR A 259 -21.63 14.22 3.57
C THR A 259 -20.80 14.18 2.30
N ILE A 260 -20.54 12.97 1.81
CA ILE A 260 -19.94 12.71 0.51
C ILE A 260 -20.92 12.03 -0.42
N GLU A 261 -20.65 12.17 -1.71
CA GLU A 261 -21.38 11.58 -2.81
C GLU A 261 -20.43 10.69 -3.61
N ILE A 262 -20.83 9.43 -3.85
CA ILE A 262 -20.08 8.44 -4.62
C ILE A 262 -20.98 7.92 -5.74
N ASP A 263 -20.48 7.89 -6.97
CA ASP A 263 -21.17 7.22 -8.09
C ASP A 263 -21.10 5.70 -7.90
N LYS A 264 -22.25 5.00 -8.01
CA LYS A 264 -22.32 3.56 -7.78
C LYS A 264 -21.46 2.74 -8.74
N GLU A 265 -21.08 3.29 -9.90
CA GLU A 265 -20.14 2.68 -10.82
C GLU A 265 -18.73 2.50 -10.23
N GLN A 266 -18.37 3.29 -9.22
CA GLN A 266 -17.12 3.14 -8.45
C GLN A 266 -17.22 2.02 -7.40
N LEU A 267 -18.44 1.57 -7.09
CA LEU A 267 -18.73 0.61 -6.03
C LEU A 267 -18.96 -0.77 -6.62
N ILE A 268 -17.90 -1.57 -6.61
CA ILE A 268 -17.90 -2.92 -7.20
C ILE A 268 -18.59 -3.94 -6.27
N GLN A 269 -18.61 -3.66 -4.97
CA GLN A 269 -19.38 -4.45 -4.00
C GLN A 269 -20.82 -3.92 -3.99
N GLY A 270 -21.78 -4.80 -4.27
CA GLY A 270 -23.21 -4.47 -4.24
C GLY A 270 -23.74 -4.26 -2.81
N PRO A 271 -25.03 -3.87 -2.69
CA PRO A 271 -25.63 -3.59 -1.38
C PRO A 271 -25.70 -4.84 -0.48
N PRO A 272 -25.61 -4.68 0.86
CA PRO A 272 -25.49 -3.42 1.56
C PRO A 272 -24.08 -2.81 1.43
N TYR A 273 -24.01 -1.50 1.12
CA TYR A 273 -22.74 -0.79 1.09
C TYR A 273 -22.30 -0.47 2.51
N VAL A 274 -21.25 -1.14 2.99
CA VAL A 274 -20.71 -0.98 4.34
C VAL A 274 -19.52 -0.04 4.31
N PHE A 275 -19.52 0.99 5.16
CA PHE A 275 -18.42 1.93 5.31
C PHE A 275 -17.92 1.94 6.75
N THR A 276 -16.60 1.97 6.93
CA THR A 276 -15.94 2.08 8.22
C THR A 276 -14.87 3.16 8.19
N VAL A 277 -14.65 3.84 9.32
CA VAL A 277 -13.55 4.81 9.46
C VAL A 277 -12.31 4.08 9.98
N GLU A 278 -11.20 4.24 9.28
CA GLU A 278 -9.91 3.70 9.71
C GLU A 278 -9.25 4.70 10.68
N ASP A 279 -9.34 4.42 11.98
CA ASP A 279 -8.56 5.13 12.99
C ASP A 279 -7.10 4.64 12.92
N LYS A 280 -6.31 5.19 11.99
CA LYS A 280 -4.86 5.16 12.17
C LYS A 280 -4.56 6.05 13.36
N GLY A 281 -4.38 5.43 14.52
CA GLY A 281 -4.01 6.09 15.77
C GLY A 281 -2.97 7.17 15.48
N GLN A 282 -3.29 8.40 15.89
CA GLN A 282 -2.49 9.61 15.69
C GLN A 282 -1.01 9.28 15.57
N LEU A 283 -0.49 9.24 14.34
CA LEU A 283 0.94 9.38 14.13
C LEU A 283 1.23 10.83 14.50
N ILE A 284 1.56 11.02 15.77
CA ILE A 284 2.13 12.26 16.29
C ILE A 284 3.39 12.50 15.45
N ARG A 285 3.27 13.39 14.47
CA ARG A 285 4.43 14.04 13.85
C ARG A 285 4.98 15.08 14.81
#